data_AF-A0A2S9J0E9-F1
#
_entry.id   AF-A0A2S9J0E9-F1
#
_cell.length_a   1.000
_cell.length_b   1.000
_cell.length_c   1.000
_cell.angle_alpha   90.00
_cell.angle_beta   90.00
_cell.angle_gamma   90.00
#
_symmetry.space_group_name_H-M   'P 1'
#
loop_
_entity.id
_entity.type
_entity.pdbx_description
1 polymer ?
#
loop_
_entity_poly.entity_id
_entity_poly.type
_entity_poly.pdbx_seq_one_letter_code
_entity_poly.pdbx_strand_id
1 'polypeptide(L)'
;MKEDNTYYDGMDGLNLPGSLRINPFVVPESYFSQLTDNIQFHIKMEQYNDVRRREWNVPSGYFESLSDKILSQTRIEAVAKQEAFDVPAGYFENLSEHIQATVFEDKLKDRISTEGFTIPEDYAGILEEKILVQTVSKERQKTTVRRLNSNKWIRYVAAACVALVIGVASYNSINVETEESFSESHLSSIPDDEIIHYLSALNDSHDILYIMECIDHSHDVEGVCTHVKENDIEDYLNYAL
;
A
#
# COMPACT_ATOMS: atom_id res chain seq x y z
N MET A 1 24.61 -20.67 -61.92
CA MET A 1 24.18 -19.73 -62.96
C MET A 1 24.78 -18.38 -62.58
N LYS A 2 25.56 -17.76 -63.47
CA LYS A 2 26.12 -16.43 -63.23
C LYS A 2 25.01 -15.43 -63.50
N GLU A 3 24.69 -14.58 -62.53
CA GLU A 3 23.72 -13.50 -62.72
C GLU A 3 24.41 -12.37 -63.48
N ASP A 4 23.83 -11.99 -64.62
CA ASP A 4 24.28 -10.88 -65.44
C ASP A 4 23.98 -9.57 -64.70
N ASN A 5 25.02 -8.98 -64.12
CA ASN A 5 24.95 -7.69 -63.46
C ASN A 5 24.79 -6.60 -64.53
N THR A 6 23.63 -5.93 -64.53
CA THR A 6 23.28 -4.78 -65.39
C THR A 6 23.95 -3.47 -64.93
N TYR A 7 25.24 -3.51 -64.57
CA TYR A 7 25.97 -2.29 -64.25
C TYR A 7 26.53 -1.65 -65.52
N TYR A 8 26.01 -0.47 -65.86
CA TYR A 8 26.62 0.42 -66.84
C TYR A 8 27.97 0.90 -66.31
N ASP A 9 29.02 0.62 -67.07
CA ASP A 9 30.40 1.09 -66.84
C ASP A 9 30.47 2.59 -67.22
N GLY A 10 30.82 3.46 -66.26
CA GLY A 10 30.93 4.92 -66.45
C GLY A 10 30.12 5.83 -65.51
N MET A 11 29.59 5.32 -64.38
CA MET A 11 28.89 6.09 -63.34
C MET A 11 29.64 6.06 -62.00
N ASP A 12 30.96 6.14 -62.05
CA ASP A 12 31.90 6.00 -60.94
C ASP A 12 31.86 7.18 -59.94
N GLY A 13 31.10 8.25 -60.23
CA GLY A 13 30.99 9.45 -59.40
C GLY A 13 29.62 9.70 -58.72
N LEU A 14 28.59 8.88 -58.95
CA LEU A 14 27.23 9.13 -58.44
C LEU A 14 26.59 7.93 -57.71
N ASN A 15 27.39 6.93 -57.34
CA ASN A 15 26.87 5.78 -56.59
C ASN A 15 26.66 6.15 -55.12
N LEU A 16 25.50 5.76 -54.59
CA LEU A 16 25.22 5.79 -53.15
C LEU A 16 26.38 5.11 -52.40
N PRO A 17 26.86 5.68 -51.27
CA PRO A 17 27.92 5.09 -50.46
C PRO A 17 27.57 3.64 -50.14
N GLY A 18 28.57 2.76 -50.09
CA GLY A 18 28.37 1.31 -49.94
C GLY A 18 27.49 0.91 -48.75
N SER A 19 27.43 1.74 -47.70
CA SER A 19 26.55 1.61 -46.54
C SER A 19 25.05 1.68 -46.87
N LEU A 20 24.66 2.42 -47.90
CA LEU A 20 23.27 2.57 -48.35
C LEU A 20 22.88 1.53 -49.42
N ARG A 21 23.83 0.72 -49.89
CA ARG A 21 23.60 -0.38 -50.83
C ARG A 21 23.32 -1.71 -50.14
N ILE A 22 23.46 -1.77 -48.82
CA ILE A 22 23.18 -2.96 -48.01
C ILE A 22 21.79 -2.77 -47.39
N ASN A 23 20.89 -3.72 -47.61
CA ASN A 23 19.57 -3.69 -47.00
C ASN A 23 19.72 -3.89 -45.48
N PRO A 24 19.36 -2.89 -44.64
CA PRO A 24 19.47 -2.99 -43.18
C PRO A 24 18.37 -3.86 -42.56
N PHE A 25 17.35 -4.24 -43.33
CA PHE A 25 16.25 -5.07 -42.84
C PHE A 25 16.63 -6.55 -42.91
N VAL A 26 16.86 -7.14 -41.74
CA VAL A 26 17.08 -8.57 -41.56
C VAL A 26 15.82 -9.17 -40.94
N VAL A 27 15.26 -10.19 -41.57
CA VAL A 27 14.16 -10.97 -40.98
C VAL A 27 14.72 -12.14 -40.19
N PRO A 28 14.05 -12.55 -39.09
CA PRO A 28 14.46 -13.71 -38.30
C PRO A 28 14.57 -14.99 -39.13
N GLU A 29 15.48 -15.87 -38.71
CA GLU A 29 15.61 -17.20 -39.28
C GLU A 29 14.26 -17.94 -39.13
N SER A 30 13.69 -18.40 -40.25
CA SER A 30 12.35 -19.02 -40.36
C SER A 30 11.14 -18.10 -40.54
N TYR A 31 11.30 -16.77 -40.68
CA TYR A 31 10.17 -15.85 -40.93
C TYR A 31 9.29 -16.31 -42.10
N PHE A 32 9.88 -16.55 -43.27
CA PHE A 32 9.13 -16.96 -44.47
C PHE A 32 8.61 -18.40 -44.39
N SER A 33 9.33 -19.28 -43.69
CA SER A 33 8.90 -20.67 -43.49
C SER A 33 7.63 -20.75 -42.65
N GLN A 34 7.51 -19.90 -41.62
CA GLN A 34 6.37 -19.88 -40.71
C GLN A 34 5.24 -18.94 -41.16
N LEU A 35 5.51 -18.01 -42.09
CA LEU A 35 4.55 -17.00 -42.53
C LEU A 35 3.23 -17.62 -43.02
N THR A 36 3.31 -18.70 -43.81
CA THR A 36 2.13 -19.38 -44.35
C THR A 36 1.28 -19.98 -43.22
N ASP A 37 1.91 -20.65 -42.27
CA ASP A 37 1.22 -21.29 -41.14
C ASP A 37 0.59 -20.26 -40.21
N ASN A 38 1.29 -19.15 -39.96
CA ASN A 38 0.77 -18.03 -39.16
C ASN A 38 -0.45 -17.38 -39.82
N ILE A 39 -0.40 -17.12 -41.12
CA ILE A 39 -1.53 -16.57 -41.87
C ILE A 39 -2.73 -17.53 -41.79
N GLN A 40 -2.52 -18.82 -42.03
CA GLN A 40 -3.57 -19.83 -41.94
C GLN A 40 -4.17 -19.95 -40.53
N PHE A 41 -3.33 -19.85 -39.51
CA PHE A 41 -3.75 -19.84 -38.12
C PHE A 41 -4.63 -18.62 -37.79
N HIS A 42 -4.25 -17.43 -38.24
CA HIS A 42 -5.05 -16.21 -38.06
C HIS A 42 -6.39 -16.28 -38.78
N ILE A 43 -6.43 -16.80 -40.01
CA ILE A 43 -7.69 -16.99 -40.76
C ILE A 43 -8.62 -17.96 -40.02
N LYS A 44 -8.08 -19.07 -39.50
CA LYS A 44 -8.85 -20.03 -38.70
C LYS A 44 -9.38 -19.41 -37.41
N MET A 45 -8.54 -18.67 -36.68
CA MET A 45 -8.94 -17.91 -35.49
C MET A 45 -10.10 -16.95 -35.77
N GLU A 46 -10.03 -16.22 -36.89
CA GLU A 46 -11.08 -15.28 -37.29
C GLU A 46 -12.41 -15.99 -37.60
N GLN A 47 -12.37 -17.15 -38.24
CA GLN A 47 -13.55 -18.00 -38.46
C GLN A 47 -14.20 -18.48 -37.15
N TYR A 48 -13.41 -18.69 -36.08
CA TYR A 48 -13.94 -19.00 -34.75
C TYR A 48 -14.47 -17.78 -33.99
N ASN A 49 -14.05 -16.56 -34.36
CA ASN A 49 -14.52 -15.32 -33.73
C ASN A 49 -15.96 -14.93 -34.09
N ASP A 50 -16.52 -15.42 -35.21
CA ASP A 50 -17.96 -15.24 -35.50
C ASP A 50 -18.86 -15.94 -34.46
N VAL A 51 -18.37 -17.01 -33.80
CA VAL A 51 -19.08 -17.68 -32.70
C VAL A 51 -18.92 -16.94 -31.36
N ARG A 52 -17.86 -16.13 -31.22
CA ARG A 52 -17.60 -15.27 -30.04
C ARG A 52 -18.12 -13.84 -30.15
N ARG A 53 -18.58 -13.42 -31.34
CA ARG A 53 -19.52 -12.30 -31.49
C ARG A 53 -20.94 -12.63 -31.03
N ARG A 54 -21.13 -13.74 -30.29
CA ARG A 54 -22.26 -13.86 -29.35
C ARG A 54 -22.08 -12.80 -28.27
N GLU A 55 -22.66 -11.63 -28.55
CA GLU A 55 -23.19 -10.64 -27.63
C GLU A 55 -22.71 -10.84 -26.20
N TRP A 56 -21.53 -10.31 -25.90
CA TRP A 56 -21.08 -10.11 -24.53
C TRP A 56 -21.95 -8.99 -23.96
N ASN A 57 -23.19 -9.33 -23.65
CA ASN A 57 -24.18 -8.37 -23.17
C ASN A 57 -24.12 -8.37 -21.65
N VAL A 58 -23.92 -7.19 -21.09
CA VAL A 58 -23.88 -7.02 -19.65
C VAL A 58 -25.28 -7.36 -19.11
N PRO A 59 -25.40 -8.25 -18.11
CA PRO A 59 -26.69 -8.55 -17.49
C PRO A 59 -27.37 -7.25 -17.00
N SER A 60 -28.67 -7.14 -17.24
CA SER A 60 -29.47 -6.02 -16.75
C SER A 60 -29.28 -5.85 -15.23
N GLY A 61 -28.98 -4.62 -14.79
CA GLY A 61 -28.76 -4.31 -13.37
C GLY A 61 -27.36 -4.63 -12.82
N TYR A 62 -26.43 -5.11 -13.66
CA TYR A 62 -25.04 -5.33 -13.24
C TYR A 62 -24.41 -4.06 -12.67
N PHE A 63 -24.48 -2.94 -13.39
CA PHE A 63 -23.88 -1.68 -12.95
C PHE A 63 -24.61 -1.05 -11.76
N GLU A 64 -25.92 -1.24 -11.64
CA GLU A 64 -26.70 -0.78 -10.47
C GLU A 64 -26.25 -1.50 -9.19
N SER A 65 -26.02 -2.81 -9.25
CA SER A 65 -25.56 -3.62 -8.12
C SER A 65 -24.05 -3.65 -7.93
N LEU A 66 -23.27 -3.17 -8.90
CA LEU A 66 -21.81 -3.23 -8.88
C LEU A 66 -21.24 -2.39 -7.74
N SER A 67 -21.77 -1.19 -7.52
CA SER A 67 -21.30 -0.30 -6.45
C SER A 67 -21.50 -0.94 -5.08
N ASP A 68 -22.70 -1.46 -4.81
CA ASP A 68 -23.00 -2.17 -3.56
C ASP A 68 -22.14 -3.42 -3.39
N LYS A 69 -21.90 -4.16 -4.48
CA LYS A 69 -21.07 -5.36 -4.46
C LYS A 69 -19.61 -5.03 -4.14
N ILE A 70 -19.04 -4.00 -4.75
CA ILE A 70 -17.67 -3.54 -4.46
C ILE A 70 -17.57 -3.05 -3.01
N LEU A 71 -18.53 -2.25 -2.54
CA LEU A 71 -18.57 -1.77 -1.16
C LEU A 71 -18.71 -2.93 -0.16
N SER A 72 -19.50 -3.95 -0.48
CA SER A 72 -19.63 -5.14 0.38
C SER A 72 -18.33 -5.95 0.42
N GLN A 73 -17.68 -6.14 -0.73
CA GLN A 73 -16.44 -6.89 -0.86
C GLN A 73 -15.29 -6.22 -0.11
N THR A 74 -15.12 -4.90 -0.29
CA THR A 74 -14.10 -4.11 0.42
C THR A 74 -14.27 -4.14 1.94
N ARG A 75 -15.51 -4.11 2.44
CA ARG A 75 -15.79 -4.27 3.87
C ARG A 75 -15.42 -5.67 4.37
N ILE A 76 -15.79 -6.71 3.63
CA ILE A 76 -15.46 -8.09 4.00
C ILE A 76 -13.95 -8.30 4.01
N GLU A 77 -13.23 -7.79 3.02
CA GLU A 77 -11.77 -7.87 2.96
C GLU A 77 -11.09 -7.07 4.07
N ALA A 78 -11.60 -5.88 4.41
CA ALA A 78 -11.11 -5.10 5.55
C ALA A 78 -11.29 -5.86 6.88
N VAL A 79 -12.41 -6.56 7.04
CA VAL A 79 -12.69 -7.40 8.21
C VAL A 79 -11.86 -8.67 8.21
N ALA A 80 -11.63 -9.30 7.04
CA ALA A 80 -10.82 -10.52 6.92
C ALA A 80 -9.32 -10.27 7.13
N LYS A 81 -8.84 -9.04 6.91
CA LYS A 81 -7.47 -8.61 7.22
C LYS A 81 -7.27 -8.25 8.69
N GLN A 82 -8.33 -8.10 9.48
CA GLN A 82 -8.20 -8.00 10.93
C GLN A 82 -7.96 -9.40 11.51
N GLU A 83 -6.85 -9.53 12.24
CA GLU A 83 -6.58 -10.70 13.10
C GLU A 83 -7.81 -11.00 13.97
N ALA A 84 -8.05 -12.30 14.15
CA ALA A 84 -9.25 -12.92 14.71
C ALA A 84 -10.10 -12.03 15.65
N PHE A 85 -11.42 -11.98 15.39
CA PHE A 85 -12.39 -11.41 16.31
C PHE A 85 -12.21 -12.01 17.72
N ASP A 86 -11.56 -11.27 18.59
CA ASP A 86 -11.35 -11.71 19.96
C ASP A 86 -12.65 -11.48 20.72
N VAL A 87 -13.32 -12.59 21.01
CA VAL A 87 -14.59 -12.54 21.71
C VAL A 87 -14.28 -12.41 23.20
N PRO A 88 -14.89 -11.45 23.93
CA PRO A 88 -14.65 -11.29 25.35
C PRO A 88 -14.84 -12.60 26.13
N ALA A 89 -13.99 -12.82 27.13
CA ALA A 89 -14.08 -14.01 27.98
C ALA A 89 -15.50 -14.16 28.56
N GLY A 90 -16.09 -15.35 28.39
CA GLY A 90 -17.44 -15.66 28.87
C GLY A 90 -18.59 -15.12 28.01
N TYR A 91 -18.33 -14.56 26.82
CA TYR A 91 -19.39 -14.09 25.91
C TYR A 91 -20.42 -15.18 25.61
N PHE A 92 -19.99 -16.35 25.15
CA PHE A 92 -20.90 -17.43 24.79
C PHE A 92 -21.58 -18.07 26.01
N GLU A 93 -20.92 -18.06 27.17
CA GLU A 93 -21.50 -18.57 28.43
C GLU A 93 -22.65 -17.66 28.90
N ASN A 94 -22.47 -16.34 28.81
CA ASN A 94 -23.46 -15.35 29.25
C ASN A 94 -24.45 -14.94 28.15
N LEU A 95 -24.24 -15.33 26.88
CA LEU A 95 -25.06 -14.90 25.75
C LEU A 95 -26.53 -15.26 25.94
N SER A 96 -26.82 -16.48 26.39
CA SER A 96 -28.20 -16.95 26.61
C SER A 96 -28.91 -16.14 27.69
N GLU A 97 -28.23 -15.88 28.81
CA GLU A 97 -28.76 -15.05 29.89
C GLU A 97 -28.98 -13.61 29.43
N HIS A 98 -28.02 -13.06 28.69
CA HIS A 98 -28.10 -11.70 28.15
C HIS A 98 -29.27 -11.54 27.17
N ILE A 99 -29.47 -12.48 26.24
CA ILE A 99 -30.61 -12.47 25.31
C ILE A 99 -31.93 -12.56 26.07
N GLN A 100 -32.02 -13.41 27.10
CA GLN A 100 -33.23 -13.51 27.91
C GLN A 100 -33.51 -12.22 28.68
N ALA A 101 -32.48 -11.61 29.25
CA ALA A 101 -32.58 -10.34 29.96
C ALA A 101 -33.04 -9.20 29.05
N THR A 102 -32.48 -9.07 27.84
CA THR A 102 -32.89 -8.04 26.87
C THR A 102 -34.32 -8.24 26.37
N VAL A 103 -34.70 -9.48 26.05
CA VAL A 103 -36.09 -9.81 25.68
C VAL A 103 -37.07 -9.52 26.81
N PHE A 104 -36.66 -9.75 28.06
CA PHE A 104 -37.48 -9.44 29.23
C PHE A 104 -37.60 -7.92 29.46
N GLU A 105 -36.49 -7.18 29.31
CA GLU A 105 -36.46 -5.71 29.40
C GLU A 105 -37.39 -5.07 28.35
N ASP A 106 -37.33 -5.51 27.09
CA ASP A 106 -38.20 -4.97 26.04
C ASP A 106 -39.69 -5.24 26.34
N LYS A 107 -40.01 -6.44 26.83
CA LYS A 107 -41.38 -6.78 27.28
C LYS A 107 -41.84 -5.95 28.48
N LEU A 108 -40.91 -5.49 29.32
CA LEU A 108 -41.22 -4.58 30.43
C LEU A 108 -41.44 -3.15 29.93
N LYS A 109 -40.65 -2.67 28.97
CA LYS A 109 -40.83 -1.34 28.35
C LYS A 109 -42.22 -1.20 27.71
N ASP A 110 -42.73 -2.26 27.08
CA ASP A 110 -44.10 -2.27 26.55
C ASP A 110 -45.20 -2.15 27.63
N ARG A 111 -44.88 -2.52 28.88
CA ARG A 111 -45.82 -2.51 30.01
C ARG A 111 -45.68 -1.29 30.91
N ILE A 112 -44.53 -0.62 30.88
CA ILE A 112 -44.20 0.48 31.79
C ILE A 112 -43.95 1.73 30.94
N SER A 113 -44.95 2.60 30.85
CA SER A 113 -44.93 3.79 29.96
C SER A 113 -44.13 4.98 30.51
N THR A 114 -43.62 4.88 31.73
CA THR A 114 -42.88 5.96 32.42
C THR A 114 -41.71 5.33 33.17
N GLU A 115 -40.50 5.87 33.02
CA GLU A 115 -39.25 5.29 33.54
C GLU A 115 -39.19 5.11 35.07
N GLY A 116 -40.24 5.46 35.82
CA GLY A 116 -40.41 5.14 37.25
C GLY A 116 -39.46 5.87 38.19
N PHE A 117 -38.38 6.44 37.66
CA PHE A 117 -37.42 7.25 38.38
C PHE A 117 -37.83 8.72 38.30
N THR A 118 -38.70 9.13 39.21
CA THR A 118 -38.95 10.55 39.48
C THR A 118 -38.00 11.00 40.58
N ILE A 119 -37.29 12.11 40.36
CA ILE A 119 -36.57 12.77 41.45
C ILE A 119 -37.59 13.26 42.49
N PRO A 120 -37.31 13.12 43.80
CA PRO A 120 -38.15 13.72 44.85
C PRO A 120 -38.31 15.23 44.62
N GLU A 121 -39.48 15.80 44.93
CA GLU A 121 -39.82 17.21 44.64
C GLU A 121 -38.76 18.22 45.13
N ASP A 122 -38.03 17.91 46.20
CA ASP A 122 -36.99 18.78 46.78
C ASP A 122 -35.54 18.40 46.44
N TYR A 123 -35.30 17.32 45.68
CA TYR A 123 -33.93 16.87 45.40
C TYR A 123 -33.12 17.91 44.63
N ALA A 124 -33.73 18.55 43.63
CA ALA A 124 -33.07 19.59 42.83
C ALA A 124 -32.68 20.80 43.69
N GLY A 125 -33.57 21.25 44.58
CA GLY A 125 -33.30 22.37 45.49
C GLY A 125 -32.20 22.06 46.51
N ILE A 126 -32.25 20.88 47.14
CA ILE A 126 -31.21 20.42 48.09
C ILE A 126 -29.85 20.29 47.40
N LEU A 127 -29.83 19.82 46.14
CA LEU A 127 -28.61 19.69 45.35
C LEU A 127 -27.99 21.06 45.05
N GLU A 128 -28.79 22.03 44.60
CA GLU A 128 -28.34 23.40 44.35
C GLU A 128 -27.78 24.06 45.61
N GLU A 129 -28.47 23.92 46.75
CA GLU A 129 -28.00 24.44 48.03
C GLU A 129 -26.67 23.80 48.45
N LYS A 130 -26.55 22.47 48.34
CA LYS A 130 -25.30 21.76 48.65
C LYS A 130 -24.14 22.20 47.75
N ILE A 131 -24.37 22.37 46.45
CA ILE A 131 -23.35 22.82 45.51
C ILE A 131 -22.92 24.26 45.87
N LEU A 132 -23.85 25.17 46.13
CA LEU A 132 -23.53 26.55 46.53
C LEU A 132 -22.73 26.61 47.83
N VAL A 133 -23.15 25.87 48.85
CA VAL A 133 -22.38 25.76 50.11
C VAL A 133 -20.99 25.22 49.82
N GLN A 134 -20.85 24.15 49.04
CA GLN A 134 -19.56 23.48 48.83
C GLN A 134 -18.60 24.23 47.90
N THR A 135 -19.12 25.07 46.99
CA THR A 135 -18.32 25.86 46.04
C THR A 135 -17.97 27.26 46.53
N VAL A 136 -18.84 27.91 47.31
CA VAL A 136 -18.65 29.28 47.79
C VAL A 136 -17.97 29.31 49.17
N SER A 137 -18.27 28.36 50.06
CA SER A 137 -17.71 28.36 51.43
C SER A 137 -16.36 27.65 51.57
N LYS A 138 -15.93 26.90 50.55
CA LYS A 138 -14.60 26.27 50.54
C LYS A 138 -13.59 27.27 49.98
N GLU A 139 -13.17 28.22 50.82
CA GLU A 139 -12.00 29.04 50.55
C GLU A 139 -10.88 28.12 50.03
N ARG A 140 -10.43 28.37 48.80
CA ARG A 140 -9.36 27.60 48.16
C ARG A 140 -8.16 27.65 49.08
N GLN A 141 -7.93 26.60 49.86
CA GLN A 141 -6.72 26.48 50.66
C GLN A 141 -5.56 26.65 49.68
N LYS A 142 -4.81 27.73 49.88
CA LYS A 142 -3.65 28.10 49.07
C LYS A 142 -2.59 27.01 49.27
N THR A 143 -2.70 25.91 48.53
CA THR A 143 -1.65 24.92 48.45
C THR A 143 -0.46 25.62 47.81
N THR A 144 0.60 25.83 48.58
CA THR A 144 1.85 26.35 48.07
C THR A 144 2.33 25.43 46.95
N VAL A 145 2.21 25.87 45.70
CA VAL A 145 2.74 25.16 44.54
C VAL A 145 4.26 25.23 44.61
N ARG A 146 4.87 24.21 45.20
CA ARG A 146 6.33 24.08 45.26
C ARG A 146 6.81 23.41 43.97
N ARG A 147 7.48 24.18 43.12
CA ARG A 147 8.14 23.63 41.93
C ARG A 147 9.27 22.69 42.35
N LEU A 148 9.23 21.45 41.91
CA LEU A 148 10.29 20.47 42.17
C LEU A 148 11.41 20.68 41.14
N ASN A 149 12.57 21.14 41.61
CA ASN A 149 13.73 21.41 40.77
C ASN A 149 14.57 20.12 40.62
N SER A 150 14.22 19.27 39.66
CA SER A 150 14.86 17.95 39.41
C SER A 150 16.19 18.03 38.65
N ASN A 151 16.72 19.24 38.42
CA ASN A 151 17.89 19.49 37.56
C ASN A 151 19.20 18.81 38.03
N LYS A 152 19.28 18.33 39.28
CA LYS A 152 20.48 17.67 39.81
C LYS A 152 20.56 16.18 39.48
N TRP A 153 19.42 15.50 39.32
CA TRP A 153 19.40 14.05 39.06
C TRP A 153 19.56 13.72 37.57
N ILE A 154 19.19 14.65 36.69
CA ILE A 154 19.35 14.51 35.23
C ILE A 154 20.82 14.26 34.84
N ARG A 155 21.79 14.83 35.58
CA ARG A 155 23.23 14.62 35.32
C ARG A 155 23.69 13.20 35.60
N TYR A 156 23.12 12.55 36.62
CA TYR A 156 23.40 11.15 36.92
C TYR A 156 22.71 10.20 35.95
N VAL A 157 21.48 10.54 35.52
CA VAL A 157 20.76 9.77 34.49
C VAL A 157 21.53 9.78 33.18
N ALA A 158 22.03 10.93 32.73
CA ALA A 158 22.82 11.02 31.50
C ALA A 158 24.08 10.12 31.54
N ALA A 159 24.82 10.13 32.66
CA ALA A 159 26.00 9.27 32.82
C ALA A 159 25.65 7.77 32.84
N ALA A 160 24.55 7.39 33.52
CA ALA A 160 24.08 6.01 33.55
C ALA A 160 23.64 5.51 32.16
N CYS A 161 22.95 6.34 31.38
CA CYS A 161 22.57 6.02 30.01
C CYS A 161 23.81 5.79 29.13
N VAL A 162 24.82 6.65 29.23
CA VAL A 162 26.08 6.48 28.48
C VAL A 162 26.80 5.20 28.89
N ALA A 163 26.86 4.89 30.19
CA ALA A 163 27.47 3.65 30.68
C ALA A 163 26.69 2.39 30.23
N LEU A 164 25.35 2.47 30.17
CA LEU A 164 24.50 1.39 29.69
C LEU A 164 24.72 1.15 28.19
N VAL A 165 24.73 2.21 27.37
CA VAL A 165 24.97 2.13 25.92
C VAL A 165 26.36 1.54 25.65
N ILE A 166 27.40 2.01 26.34
CA ILE A 166 28.77 1.48 26.19
C ILE A 166 28.83 0.02 26.67
N GLY A 167 28.15 -0.32 27.77
CA GLY A 167 28.08 -1.69 28.29
C GLY A 167 27.39 -2.65 27.33
N VAL A 168 26.26 -2.25 26.73
CA VAL A 168 25.53 -3.05 25.74
C VAL A 168 26.31 -3.17 24.44
N ALA A 169 26.92 -2.09 23.96
CA ALA A 169 27.78 -2.13 22.77
C ALA A 169 29.00 -3.06 22.97
N SER A 170 29.66 -2.96 24.13
CA SER A 170 30.79 -3.83 24.48
C SER A 170 30.38 -5.30 24.63
N TYR A 171 29.19 -5.57 25.18
CA TYR A 171 28.71 -6.93 25.37
C TYR A 171 28.27 -7.57 24.05
N ASN A 172 27.65 -6.80 23.15
CA ASN A 172 27.31 -7.26 21.80
C ASN A 172 28.56 -7.46 20.94
N SER A 173 29.58 -6.59 21.03
CA SER A 173 30.82 -6.73 20.23
C SER A 173 31.63 -8.01 20.50
N ILE A 174 31.44 -8.67 21.65
CA ILE A 174 32.15 -9.91 21.99
C ILE A 174 31.33 -11.15 21.55
N ASN A 175 30.01 -11.00 21.38
CA ASN A 175 29.09 -12.11 21.09
C ASN A 175 28.46 -12.07 19.68
N VAL A 176 28.71 -11.03 18.89
CA VAL A 176 28.09 -10.81 17.59
C VAL A 176 29.17 -10.84 16.52
N GLU A 177 29.14 -11.88 15.68
CA GLU A 177 29.65 -11.80 14.31
C GLU A 177 28.99 -10.60 13.65
N THR A 178 29.83 -9.73 13.10
CA THR A 178 29.59 -8.41 12.53
C THR A 178 28.21 -8.23 11.87
N GLU A 179 27.30 -7.51 12.53
CA GLU A 179 26.21 -6.79 11.86
C GLU A 179 26.70 -5.36 11.66
N GLU A 180 27.11 -5.05 10.43
CA GLU A 180 27.62 -3.74 10.06
C GLU A 180 26.49 -2.71 10.04
N SER A 181 26.73 -1.59 10.73
CA SER A 181 26.00 -0.35 10.50
C SER A 181 25.98 -0.02 9.01
N PHE A 182 24.79 -0.08 8.41
CA PHE A 182 24.51 0.35 7.04
C PHE A 182 25.09 1.75 6.80
N SER A 183 26.26 1.78 6.20
CA SER A 183 27.00 2.97 5.83
C SER A 183 26.79 3.17 4.33
N GLU A 184 26.50 4.41 3.91
CA GLU A 184 26.22 4.82 2.51
C GLU A 184 27.27 4.37 1.48
N SER A 185 28.45 3.90 1.91
CA SER A 185 29.49 3.34 1.07
C SER A 185 29.12 2.00 0.41
N HIS A 186 28.22 1.20 1.00
CA HIS A 186 27.82 -0.09 0.44
C HIS A 186 26.84 0.00 -0.74
N LEU A 187 26.13 1.13 -0.88
CA LEU A 187 25.23 1.36 -2.01
C LEU A 187 25.99 1.66 -3.32
N SER A 188 27.21 2.23 -3.21
CA SER A 188 28.06 2.54 -4.35
C SER A 188 28.81 1.31 -4.90
N SER A 189 28.84 0.22 -4.13
CA SER A 189 29.56 -1.01 -4.46
C SER A 189 28.66 -2.17 -4.90
N ILE A 190 27.35 -1.93 -5.07
CA ILE A 190 26.47 -2.97 -5.62
C ILE A 190 26.82 -3.15 -7.11
N PRO A 191 27.19 -4.36 -7.56
CA PRO A 191 27.49 -4.62 -8.95
C PRO A 191 26.22 -4.48 -9.80
N ASP A 192 26.35 -3.87 -10.99
CA ASP A 192 25.23 -3.59 -11.91
C ASP A 192 24.36 -4.83 -12.20
N ASP A 193 24.98 -6.01 -12.27
CA ASP A 193 24.30 -7.28 -12.51
C ASP A 193 23.34 -7.68 -11.37
N GLU A 194 23.66 -7.32 -10.13
CA GLU A 194 22.83 -7.59 -8.96
C GLU A 194 21.66 -6.59 -8.87
N ILE A 195 21.90 -5.34 -9.29
CA ILE A 195 20.83 -4.34 -9.49
C ILE A 195 19.86 -4.83 -10.56
N ILE A 196 20.36 -5.30 -11.70
CA ILE A 196 19.54 -5.84 -12.79
C ILE A 196 18.76 -7.07 -12.32
N HIS A 197 19.40 -7.97 -11.57
CA HIS A 197 18.73 -9.15 -11.02
C HIS A 197 17.60 -8.75 -10.07
N TYR A 198 17.84 -7.81 -9.15
CA TYR A 198 16.81 -7.28 -8.24
C TYR A 198 15.65 -6.64 -8.98
N LEU A 199 15.94 -5.80 -9.97
CA LEU A 199 14.93 -5.17 -10.82
C LEU A 199 14.15 -6.23 -11.60
N SER A 200 14.81 -7.25 -12.14
CA SER A 200 14.12 -8.32 -12.87
C SER A 200 13.27 -9.25 -11.99
N ALA A 201 13.63 -9.38 -10.71
CA ALA A 201 12.95 -10.27 -9.77
C ALA A 201 11.69 -9.64 -9.14
N LEU A 202 11.65 -8.30 -9.03
CA LEU A 202 10.53 -7.56 -8.43
C LEU A 202 9.56 -6.97 -9.44
N ASN A 203 9.97 -6.80 -10.69
CA ASN A 203 9.20 -6.09 -11.70
C ASN A 203 8.34 -7.09 -12.50
N ASP A 204 7.02 -6.97 -12.41
CA ASP A 204 6.11 -7.81 -13.21
C ASP A 204 6.18 -7.35 -14.69
N SER A 205 5.71 -8.19 -15.61
CA SER A 205 5.73 -7.89 -17.05
C SER A 205 5.03 -6.58 -17.41
N HIS A 206 4.16 -6.07 -16.54
CA HIS A 206 3.48 -4.79 -16.68
C HIS A 206 4.37 -3.59 -16.32
N ASP A 207 5.18 -3.73 -15.28
CA ASP A 207 6.08 -2.67 -14.80
C ASP A 207 7.26 -2.48 -15.76
N ILE A 208 7.69 -3.54 -16.45
CA ILE A 208 8.71 -3.44 -17.51
C ILE A 208 8.22 -2.58 -18.67
N LEU A 209 6.93 -2.68 -19.03
CA LEU A 209 6.33 -1.86 -20.09
C LEU A 209 6.28 -0.38 -19.69
N TYR A 210 5.98 -0.09 -18.42
CA TYR A 210 5.96 1.27 -17.89
C TYR A 210 7.37 1.89 -17.88
N ILE A 211 8.39 1.14 -17.47
CA ILE A 211 9.79 1.62 -17.49
C ILE A 211 10.27 1.82 -18.93
N MET A 212 9.91 0.93 -19.85
CA MET A 212 10.23 1.08 -21.29
C MET A 212 9.61 2.35 -21.87
N GLU A 213 8.35 2.65 -21.54
CA GLU A 213 7.66 3.88 -21.95
C GLU A 213 8.34 5.13 -21.38
N CYS A 214 8.83 5.07 -20.14
CA CYS A 214 9.62 6.15 -19.52
C CYS A 214 10.97 6.39 -20.22
N ILE A 215 11.66 5.32 -20.65
CA ILE A 215 12.97 5.42 -21.30
C ILE A 215 12.84 5.94 -22.74
N ASP A 216 11.82 5.48 -23.48
CA ASP A 216 11.58 5.84 -24.88
C ASP A 216 11.15 7.32 -25.03
N HIS A 217 10.50 7.89 -24.02
CA HIS A 217 10.04 9.29 -24.00
C HIS A 217 11.04 10.30 -23.41
N SER A 218 12.27 9.88 -23.12
CA SER A 218 13.27 10.69 -22.40
C SER A 218 13.82 11.91 -23.15
N HIS A 219 13.47 12.12 -24.43
CA HIS A 219 14.02 13.27 -25.16
C HIS A 219 13.11 14.49 -25.26
N ASP A 220 11.79 14.40 -25.42
CA ASP A 220 10.99 15.61 -25.67
C ASP A 220 9.50 15.41 -25.38
N VAL A 221 9.11 15.26 -24.11
CA VAL A 221 7.78 15.69 -23.63
C VAL A 221 7.75 15.68 -22.11
N GLU A 222 7.14 16.71 -21.55
CA GLU A 222 6.82 16.89 -20.14
C GLU A 222 5.89 15.74 -19.67
N GLY A 223 6.49 14.61 -19.28
CA GLY A 223 5.80 13.36 -18.96
C GLY A 223 6.01 12.91 -17.52
N VAL A 224 4.87 12.64 -16.86
CA VAL A 224 4.56 11.79 -15.67
C VAL A 224 5.51 11.78 -14.46
N CYS A 225 6.84 11.80 -14.64
CA CYS A 225 7.83 11.74 -13.56
C CYS A 225 8.01 13.05 -12.79
N THR A 226 7.43 14.17 -13.24
CA THR A 226 7.54 15.46 -12.52
C THR A 226 6.61 15.58 -11.31
N HIS A 227 5.76 14.58 -11.07
CA HIS A 227 4.73 14.64 -10.03
C HIS A 227 4.93 13.74 -8.81
N VAL A 228 6.01 12.95 -8.76
CA VAL A 228 6.33 12.18 -7.56
C VAL A 228 6.96 13.12 -6.54
N LYS A 229 6.18 13.51 -5.52
CA LYS A 229 6.68 14.39 -4.46
C LYS A 229 7.49 13.54 -3.49
N GLU A 230 8.53 14.13 -2.93
CA GLU A 230 9.45 13.48 -1.98
C GLU A 230 8.70 12.86 -0.78
N ASN A 231 7.62 13.51 -0.34
CA ASN A 231 6.75 13.00 0.72
C ASN A 231 6.03 11.69 0.34
N ASP A 232 5.66 11.51 -0.93
CA ASP A 232 4.98 10.29 -1.40
C ASP A 232 5.96 9.10 -1.40
N ILE A 233 7.26 9.38 -1.57
CA ILE A 233 8.34 8.38 -1.49
C ILE A 233 8.59 8.00 -0.02
N GLU A 234 8.61 8.99 0.89
CA GLU A 234 8.73 8.75 2.33
C GLU A 234 7.58 7.90 2.89
N ASP A 235 6.35 8.19 2.49
CA ASP A 235 5.18 7.44 2.92
C ASP A 235 5.21 5.99 2.39
N TYR A 236 5.66 5.79 1.15
CA TYR A 236 5.79 4.46 0.57
C TYR A 236 6.89 3.64 1.26
N LEU A 237 8.05 4.24 1.55
CA LEU A 237 9.15 3.56 2.24
C LEU A 237 8.81 3.19 3.69
N ASN A 238 8.04 4.04 4.38
CA ASN A 238 7.52 3.72 5.72
C ASN A 238 6.45 2.61 5.73
N TYR A 239 5.78 2.39 4.60
CA TYR A 239 4.79 1.32 4.47
C TYR A 239 5.41 -0.03 4.08
N ALA A 240 6.56 -0.02 3.41
CA ALA A 240 7.25 -1.22 2.91
C ALA A 240 8.28 -1.82 3.89
N LEU A 241 8.66 -1.08 4.95
CA LEU A 241 9.51 -1.53 6.06
C LEU A 241 8.68 -1.88 7.30
#